data_AF-A0A0G9MQ46-F1
#
_entry.id   AF-A0A0G9MQ46-F1
#
_cell.length_a   1.000
_cell.length_b   1.000
_cell.length_c   1.000
_cell.angle_alpha   90.00
_cell.angle_beta   90.00
_cell.angle_gamma   90.00
#
_symmetry.space_group_name_H-M   'P 1'
#
loop_
_entity.id
_entity.type
_entity.pdbx_description
1 polymer ?
#
loop_
_entity_poly.entity_id
_entity_poly.type
_entity_poly.pdbx_seq_one_letter_code
_entity_poly.pdbx_strand_id
1 'polypeptide(L)'
;MRGHHFEIFKDKAGEFRARFKYNNEIIFATEGYTNEASAKNAIESIVKNGPSAQRQFRDAPELERIQHAIDSTDWTGLGKAITRQKAVVIREKTDALLQAIIQSDADMETRTDACKRVEAAIVLLEAPNVPWREVVGLLNHPTVTAFLAALNLLQFIIGLA
;
A
#
# COMPACT_ATOMS: atom_id res chain seq x y z
N MET A 1 -13.99 -46.28 1.18
CA MET A 1 -14.48 -44.92 1.49
C MET A 1 -13.47 -43.91 0.96
N ARG A 2 -13.75 -43.23 -0.16
CA ARG A 2 -12.96 -42.08 -0.63
C ARG A 2 -13.61 -40.83 -0.03
N GLY A 3 -13.08 -40.32 1.08
CA GLY A 3 -13.67 -39.18 1.79
C GLY A 3 -12.66 -38.46 2.66
N HIS A 4 -12.86 -37.15 2.82
CA HIS A 4 -12.11 -36.34 3.79
C HIS A 4 -12.84 -36.33 5.13
N HIS A 5 -12.09 -36.36 6.23
CA HIS A 5 -12.67 -36.34 7.57
C HIS A 5 -11.68 -35.80 8.59
N PHE A 6 -12.22 -35.32 9.71
CA PHE A 6 -11.44 -35.07 10.91
C PHE A 6 -11.45 -36.30 11.82
N GLU A 7 -10.35 -36.53 12.51
CA GLU A 7 -10.19 -37.59 13.50
C GLU A 7 -9.53 -37.00 14.75
N ILE A 8 -10.10 -37.29 15.92
CA ILE A 8 -9.47 -36.99 17.21
C ILE A 8 -8.84 -38.27 17.75
N PHE A 9 -7.59 -38.17 18.19
CA PHE A 9 -6.88 -39.27 18.83
C PHE A 9 -6.08 -38.76 20.03
N LYS A 10 -5.78 -39.68 20.95
CA LYS A 10 -4.88 -39.42 22.08
C LYS A 10 -3.47 -39.88 21.69
N ASP A 11 -2.50 -38.99 21.82
CA ASP A 11 -1.11 -39.30 21.49
C ASP A 11 -0.38 -40.03 22.63
N LYS A 12 0.90 -40.34 22.41
CA LYS A 12 1.75 -41.04 23.38
C LYS A 12 2.05 -40.21 24.63
N ALA A 13 1.98 -38.88 24.54
CA ALA A 13 2.13 -37.96 25.67
C ALA A 13 0.83 -37.81 26.48
N GLY A 14 -0.28 -38.39 25.99
CA GLY A 14 -1.58 -38.31 26.62
C GLY A 14 -2.39 -37.08 26.21
N GLU A 15 -1.95 -36.33 25.20
CA GLU A 15 -2.65 -35.16 24.67
C GLU A 15 -3.64 -35.56 23.59
N PHE A 16 -4.74 -34.82 23.46
CA PHE A 16 -5.73 -34.96 22.41
C PHE A 16 -5.35 -34.09 21.21
N ARG A 17 -5.29 -34.68 20.02
CA ARG A 17 -5.00 -33.97 18.77
C ARG A 17 -6.11 -34.23 17.76
N ALA A 18 -6.46 -33.21 16.98
CA ALA A 18 -7.31 -33.38 15.81
C ALA A 18 -6.44 -33.41 14.55
N ARG A 19 -6.76 -34.28 13.60
CA ARG A 19 -6.11 -34.33 12.28
C ARG A 19 -7.13 -34.35 11.16
N PHE A 20 -6.82 -33.66 10.07
CA PHE A 20 -7.60 -33.74 8.84
C PHE A 20 -6.95 -34.75 7.91
N LYS A 21 -7.77 -35.69 7.41
CA LYS A 21 -7.32 -36.72 6.47
C LYS A 21 -8.04 -36.58 5.14
N TYR A 22 -7.30 -36.80 4.06
CA TYR A 22 -7.83 -36.93 2.70
C TYR A 22 -7.26 -38.21 2.08
N ASN A 23 -8.10 -39.07 1.53
CA ASN A 23 -7.69 -40.38 0.99
C ASN A 23 -6.80 -41.19 1.95
N ASN A 24 -7.13 -41.13 3.25
CA ASN A 24 -6.42 -41.78 4.34
C ASN A 24 -5.00 -41.23 4.64
N GLU A 25 -4.57 -40.18 3.94
CA GLU A 25 -3.34 -39.44 4.22
C GLU A 25 -3.62 -38.27 5.17
N ILE A 26 -2.66 -37.97 6.05
CA ILE A 26 -2.75 -36.85 6.98
C ILE A 26 -2.29 -35.59 6.24
N ILE A 27 -3.18 -34.61 6.11
CA ILE A 27 -2.84 -33.32 5.49
C ILE A 27 -2.30 -32.35 6.52
N PHE A 28 -2.93 -32.28 7.69
CA PHE A 28 -2.45 -31.52 8.83
C PHE A 28 -2.99 -32.09 10.15
N ALA A 29 -2.35 -31.70 11.26
CA ALA A 29 -2.81 -31.97 12.61
C ALA A 29 -2.72 -30.69 13.46
N THR A 30 -3.58 -30.59 14.47
CA THR A 30 -3.54 -29.53 15.47
C THR A 30 -2.40 -29.76 16.46
N GLU A 31 -2.18 -28.76 17.32
CA GLU A 31 -1.47 -28.94 18.58
C GLU A 31 -2.13 -30.00 19.48
N GLY A 32 -1.43 -30.36 20.56
CA GLY A 32 -1.95 -31.23 21.61
C GLY A 32 -2.76 -30.45 22.62
N TYR A 33 -3.93 -30.99 22.97
CA TYR A 33 -4.84 -30.44 23.96
C TYR A 33 -4.93 -31.34 25.20
N THR A 34 -5.16 -30.76 26.37
CA THR A 34 -5.30 -31.52 27.61
C THR A 34 -6.59 -32.35 27.69
N ASN A 35 -7.61 -32.00 26.89
CA ASN A 35 -8.90 -32.67 26.88
C ASN A 35 -9.50 -32.77 25.47
N GLU A 36 -10.39 -33.74 25.27
CA GLU A 36 -11.03 -34.01 23.97
C GLU A 36 -11.93 -32.86 23.48
N ALA A 37 -12.58 -32.15 24.40
CA ALA A 37 -13.48 -31.04 24.06
C ALA A 37 -12.72 -29.88 23.39
N SER A 38 -11.50 -29.56 23.85
CA SER A 38 -10.62 -28.58 23.22
C SER A 38 -10.24 -28.99 21.78
N ALA A 39 -9.98 -30.28 21.53
CA ALA A 39 -9.73 -30.78 20.18
C ALA A 39 -10.97 -30.69 19.28
N LYS A 40 -12.18 -30.91 19.83
CA LYS A 40 -13.45 -30.69 19.09
C LYS A 40 -13.65 -29.22 18.74
N ASN A 41 -13.42 -28.31 19.69
CA ASN A 41 -13.52 -26.87 19.46
C ASN A 41 -12.54 -26.38 18.37
N ALA A 42 -11.34 -26.99 18.31
CA ALA A 42 -10.38 -26.70 17.24
C ALA A 42 -10.93 -27.09 15.86
N ILE A 43 -11.56 -28.27 15.74
CA ILE A 43 -12.23 -28.69 14.50
C ILE A 43 -13.34 -27.71 14.12
N GLU A 44 -14.20 -27.34 15.07
CA GLU A 44 -15.31 -26.39 14.83
C GLU A 44 -14.79 -25.03 14.34
N SER A 45 -13.72 -24.52 14.95
CA SER A 45 -13.07 -23.28 14.53
C SER A 45 -12.49 -23.39 13.12
N ILE A 46 -11.83 -24.51 12.79
CA ILE A 46 -11.28 -24.74 11.44
C ILE A 46 -12.39 -24.84 10.40
N VAL A 47 -13.50 -25.52 10.70
CA VAL A 47 -14.65 -25.61 9.79
C VAL A 47 -15.29 -24.24 9.58
N LYS A 48 -15.42 -23.45 10.64
CA LYS A 48 -16.02 -22.11 10.60
C LYS A 48 -15.15 -21.09 9.87
N ASN A 49 -13.85 -21.07 10.15
CA ASN A 49 -12.94 -19.99 9.76
C ASN A 49 -11.97 -20.39 8.64
N GLY A 50 -11.69 -21.68 8.48
CA GLY A 50 -10.70 -22.20 7.54
C GLY A 50 -11.02 -21.92 6.06
N PRO A 51 -12.23 -22.23 5.56
CA PRO A 51 -12.57 -22.04 4.15
C PRO A 51 -12.41 -20.60 3.63
N SER A 52 -12.58 -19.60 4.49
CA SER A 52 -12.49 -18.17 4.16
C SER A 52 -11.20 -17.50 4.65
N ALA A 53 -10.30 -18.24 5.31
CA ALA A 53 -9.06 -17.67 5.83
C ALA A 53 -8.16 -17.14 4.71
N GLN A 54 -7.64 -15.92 4.87
CA GLN A 54 -6.66 -15.37 3.95
C GLN A 54 -5.34 -16.13 4.06
N ARG A 55 -4.77 -16.50 2.91
CA ARG A 55 -3.45 -17.14 2.84
C ARG A 55 -2.38 -16.08 3.05
N GLN A 56 -1.67 -16.17 4.17
CA GLN A 56 -0.53 -15.31 4.48
C GLN A 56 0.73 -16.17 4.48
N PHE A 57 1.60 -15.95 3.49
CA PHE A 57 2.90 -16.59 3.40
C PHE A 57 3.93 -15.64 4.02
N ARG A 58 4.64 -16.11 5.06
CA ARG A 58 5.66 -15.29 5.76
C ARG A 58 6.81 -14.90 4.83
N ASP A 59 7.11 -15.75 3.85
CA ASP A 59 8.25 -15.62 2.94
C ASP A 59 7.78 -15.67 1.48
N ALA A 60 6.88 -14.75 1.09
CA ALA A 60 6.54 -14.59 -0.33
C ALA A 60 7.83 -14.30 -1.14
N PRO A 61 8.03 -14.93 -2.32
CA PRO A 61 9.17 -14.67 -3.18
C PRO A 61 9.39 -13.17 -3.38
N GLU A 62 10.66 -12.74 -3.46
CA GLU A 62 11.02 -11.33 -3.63
C GLU A 62 10.26 -10.67 -4.79
N LEU A 63 10.08 -11.40 -5.89
CA LEU A 63 9.31 -10.95 -7.06
C LEU A 63 7.83 -10.70 -6.76
N GLU A 64 7.18 -11.53 -5.94
CA GLU A 64 5.79 -11.31 -5.53
C GLU A 64 5.66 -10.10 -4.60
N ARG A 65 6.67 -9.86 -3.74
CA ARG A 65 6.72 -8.69 -2.86
C ARG A 65 6.93 -7.40 -3.67
N ILE A 66 7.81 -7.44 -4.67
CA ILE A 66 8.05 -6.34 -5.59
C ILE A 66 6.78 -6.08 -6.42
N GLN A 67 6.16 -7.12 -6.98
CA GLN A 67 4.94 -6.96 -7.77
C GLN A 67 3.78 -6.40 -6.93
N HIS A 68 3.59 -6.88 -5.71
CA HIS A 68 2.59 -6.34 -4.79
C HIS A 68 2.88 -4.88 -4.36
N ALA A 69 4.15 -4.50 -4.21
CA ALA A 69 4.52 -3.11 -3.96
C ALA A 69 4.28 -2.23 -5.19
N ILE A 70 4.58 -2.75 -6.38
CA ILE A 70 4.29 -2.11 -7.65
C ILE A 70 2.79 -1.92 -7.81
N ASP A 71 1.96 -2.92 -7.53
CA ASP A 71 0.50 -2.89 -7.73
C ASP A 71 -0.27 -2.14 -6.64
N SER A 72 0.43 -1.67 -5.60
CA SER A 72 -0.18 -0.88 -4.53
C SER A 72 -0.70 0.45 -5.06
N THR A 73 -1.91 0.82 -4.65
CA THR A 73 -2.46 2.17 -4.86
C THR A 73 -1.75 3.23 -4.01
N ASP A 74 -0.91 2.81 -3.06
CA ASP A 74 -0.10 3.65 -2.18
C ASP A 74 1.40 3.49 -2.49
N TRP A 75 1.75 3.47 -3.77
CA TRP A 75 3.12 3.21 -4.25
C TRP A 75 4.15 4.29 -3.79
N THR A 76 3.69 5.49 -3.43
CA THR A 76 4.55 6.54 -2.83
C THR A 76 4.63 6.43 -1.30
N GLY A 77 3.76 5.63 -0.67
CA GLY A 77 3.56 5.60 0.79
C GLY A 77 2.93 6.86 1.37
N LEU A 78 2.66 7.88 0.54
CA LEU A 78 2.11 9.17 0.97
C LEU A 78 0.66 9.05 1.44
N GLY A 79 -0.13 8.12 0.90
CA GLY A 79 -1.51 7.90 1.32
C GLY A 79 -1.62 7.43 2.76
N LYS A 80 -0.67 6.61 3.23
CA LYS A 80 -0.54 6.23 4.65
C LYS A 80 0.17 7.28 5.49
N ALA A 81 1.15 7.98 4.91
CA ALA A 81 1.97 8.94 5.63
C ALA A 81 1.26 10.27 5.87
N ILE A 82 0.37 10.72 4.99
CA ILE A 82 -0.39 11.97 5.10
C ILE A 82 -1.70 11.69 5.84
N THR A 83 -1.60 11.55 7.15
CA THR A 83 -2.77 11.53 8.02
C THR A 83 -3.43 12.90 8.04
N ARG A 84 -4.70 12.99 8.47
CA ARG A 84 -5.41 14.28 8.58
C ARG A 84 -4.62 15.33 9.38
N GLN A 85 -3.95 14.93 10.46
CA GLN A 85 -3.06 15.82 11.23
C GLN A 85 -1.84 16.28 10.45
N LYS A 86 -1.17 15.37 9.72
CA LYS A 86 0.00 15.73 8.91
C LYS A 86 -0.38 16.59 7.70
N ALA A 87 -1.58 16.41 7.14
CA ALA A 87 -2.10 17.28 6.09
C ALA A 87 -2.25 18.73 6.56
N VAL A 88 -2.74 18.96 7.79
CA VAL A 88 -2.80 20.31 8.38
C VAL A 88 -1.39 20.91 8.52
N VAL A 89 -0.43 20.14 9.04
CA VAL A 89 0.96 20.60 9.19
C VAL A 89 1.62 20.89 7.83
N ILE A 90 1.36 20.07 6.82
CA ILE A 90 1.84 20.30 5.45
C ILE A 90 1.27 21.61 4.92
N ARG A 91 -0.03 21.86 5.11
CA ARG A 91 -0.67 23.10 4.67
C ARG A 91 -0.07 24.33 5.36
N GLU A 92 0.06 24.31 6.68
CA GLU A 92 0.67 25.41 7.45
C GLU A 92 2.11 25.73 6.98
N LYS A 93 2.92 24.69 6.76
CA LYS A 93 4.29 24.87 6.25
C LYS A 93 4.31 25.39 4.81
N THR A 94 3.34 25.01 4.01
CA THR A 94 3.24 25.42 2.62
C THR A 94 2.79 26.88 2.51
N ASP A 95 1.84 27.30 3.36
CA ASP A 95 1.43 28.70 3.49
C ASP A 95 2.61 29.58 3.95
N ALA A 96 3.40 29.11 4.92
CA ALA A 96 4.61 29.80 5.35
C ALA A 96 5.64 29.94 4.22
N LEU A 97 5.81 28.90 3.40
CA LEU A 97 6.69 28.94 2.23
C LEU A 97 6.19 29.92 1.16
N LEU A 98 4.88 29.94 0.86
CA LEU A 98 4.27 30.91 -0.05
C LEU A 98 4.55 32.34 0.41
N GLN A 99 4.33 32.64 1.70
CA GLN A 99 4.61 33.96 2.26
C GLN A 99 6.10 34.32 2.15
N ALA A 100 7.01 33.38 2.42
CA ALA A 100 8.44 33.60 2.28
C ALA A 100 8.86 33.89 0.82
N ILE A 101 8.29 33.17 -0.15
CA ILE A 101 8.53 33.40 -1.59
C ILE A 101 8.02 34.78 -1.99
N ILE A 102 6.81 35.15 -1.58
CA ILE A 102 6.21 36.46 -1.87
C ILE A 102 7.08 37.60 -1.32
N GLN A 103 7.67 37.41 -0.13
CA GLN A 103 8.52 38.40 0.53
C GLN A 103 9.99 38.38 0.08
N SER A 104 10.38 37.46 -0.80
CA SER A 104 11.74 37.38 -1.30
C SER A 104 12.10 38.57 -2.19
N ASP A 105 13.40 38.78 -2.35
CA ASP A 105 14.02 39.79 -3.20
C ASP A 105 14.09 39.41 -4.69
N ALA A 106 13.52 38.25 -5.06
CA ALA A 106 13.39 37.83 -6.45
C ALA A 106 12.41 38.72 -7.23
N ASP A 107 12.60 38.78 -8.55
CA ASP A 107 11.71 39.49 -9.44
C ASP A 107 10.28 38.91 -9.42
N MET A 108 9.32 39.69 -9.94
CA MET A 108 7.90 39.35 -9.85
C MET A 108 7.56 38.06 -10.63
N GLU A 109 8.26 37.79 -11.73
CA GLU A 109 8.03 36.62 -12.57
C GLU A 109 8.52 35.36 -11.88
N THR A 110 9.75 35.38 -11.36
CA THR A 110 10.34 34.31 -10.56
C THR A 110 9.48 33.97 -9.34
N ARG A 111 8.98 34.98 -8.61
CA ARG A 111 8.07 34.75 -7.46
C ARG A 111 6.74 34.14 -7.89
N THR A 112 6.17 34.63 -8.99
CA THR A 112 4.90 34.13 -9.53
C THR A 112 4.99 32.66 -9.90
N ASP A 113 6.06 32.28 -10.61
CA ASP A 113 6.25 30.89 -11.03
C ASP A 113 6.57 29.95 -9.88
N ALA A 114 7.34 30.41 -8.89
CA ALA A 114 7.56 29.67 -7.66
C ALA A 114 6.24 29.43 -6.89
N CYS A 115 5.38 30.46 -6.75
CA CYS A 115 4.06 30.31 -6.13
C CYS A 115 3.14 29.33 -6.89
N LYS A 116 3.09 29.40 -8.24
CA LYS A 116 2.31 28.47 -9.06
C LYS A 116 2.71 27.01 -8.82
N ARG A 117 4.01 26.73 -8.68
CA ARG A 117 4.54 25.37 -8.43
C ARG A 117 4.14 24.86 -7.05
N VAL A 118 4.18 25.73 -6.05
CA VAL A 118 3.77 25.40 -4.68
C VAL A 118 2.27 25.09 -4.62
N GLU A 119 1.43 25.92 -5.26
CA GLU A 119 -0.01 25.68 -5.40
C GLU A 119 -0.33 24.38 -6.13
N ALA A 120 0.36 24.10 -7.24
CA ALA A 120 0.18 22.85 -7.98
C ALA A 120 0.50 21.61 -7.11
N ALA A 121 1.51 21.69 -6.25
CA ALA A 121 1.82 20.62 -5.30
C ALA A 121 0.72 20.44 -4.24
N ILE A 122 0.13 21.53 -3.73
CA ILE A 122 -0.99 21.48 -2.77
C ILE A 122 -2.21 20.81 -3.41
N VAL A 123 -2.59 21.26 -4.60
CA VAL A 123 -3.73 20.71 -5.34
C VAL A 123 -3.58 19.20 -5.55
N LEU A 124 -2.38 18.74 -5.89
CA LEU A 124 -2.12 17.30 -6.04
C LEU A 124 -2.15 16.54 -4.71
N LEU A 125 -1.67 17.13 -3.61
CA LEU A 125 -1.69 16.51 -2.29
C LEU A 125 -3.11 16.41 -1.70
N GLU A 126 -3.99 17.34 -2.05
CA GLU A 126 -5.36 17.42 -1.54
C GLU A 126 -6.42 16.79 -2.45
N ALA A 127 -6.05 16.46 -3.68
CA ALA A 127 -6.96 15.86 -4.63
C ALA A 127 -7.37 14.44 -4.18
N PRO A 128 -8.69 14.13 -4.16
CA PRO A 128 -9.15 12.79 -3.83
C PRO A 128 -8.79 11.82 -4.95
N ASN A 129 -8.31 10.62 -4.60
CA ASN A 129 -8.07 9.51 -5.52
C ASN A 129 -7.13 9.84 -6.71
N VAL A 130 -6.08 10.63 -6.47
CA VAL A 130 -5.09 10.91 -7.53
C VAL A 130 -4.50 9.60 -8.06
N PRO A 131 -4.59 9.34 -9.38
CA PRO A 131 -3.97 8.17 -10.01
C PRO A 131 -2.46 8.41 -10.12
N TRP A 132 -1.77 8.32 -8.98
CA TRP A 132 -0.38 8.76 -8.85
C TRP A 132 0.58 8.00 -9.77
N ARG A 133 0.28 6.72 -10.06
CA ARG A 133 1.07 5.91 -11.00
C ARG A 133 1.02 6.53 -12.40
N GLU A 134 -0.19 6.86 -12.84
CA GLU A 134 -0.46 7.46 -14.15
C GLU A 134 0.12 8.86 -14.22
N VAL A 135 0.01 9.66 -13.16
CA VAL A 135 0.60 11.00 -13.06
C VAL A 135 2.12 10.92 -13.18
N VAL A 136 2.79 10.03 -12.45
CA VAL A 136 4.25 9.92 -12.52
C VAL A 136 4.69 9.25 -13.83
N GLY A 137 3.95 8.28 -14.34
CA GLY A 137 4.17 7.72 -15.66
C GLY A 137 4.11 8.78 -16.75
N LEU A 138 3.15 9.71 -16.67
CA LEU A 138 3.01 10.84 -17.57
C LEU A 138 4.18 11.83 -17.43
N LEU A 139 4.56 12.20 -16.20
CA LEU A 139 5.66 13.14 -15.95
C LEU A 139 7.03 12.61 -16.40
N ASN A 140 7.25 11.30 -16.30
CA ASN A 140 8.47 10.64 -16.78
C ASN A 140 8.42 10.26 -18.26
N HIS A 141 7.31 10.52 -18.96
CA HIS A 141 7.18 10.17 -20.36
C HIS A 141 8.09 11.09 -21.22
N PRO A 142 8.97 10.54 -22.08
CA PRO A 142 9.93 11.34 -22.86
C PRO A 142 9.28 12.46 -23.67
N THR A 143 8.10 12.21 -24.23
CA THR A 143 7.33 13.21 -24.99
C THR A 143 6.85 14.37 -24.13
N VAL A 144 6.48 14.13 -22.88
CA VAL A 144 6.05 15.19 -21.94
C VAL A 144 7.25 16.02 -21.53
N THR A 145 8.38 15.38 -21.22
CA THR A 145 9.64 16.08 -20.93
C THR A 145 10.09 16.95 -22.12
N ALA A 146 10.05 16.40 -23.34
CA ALA A 146 10.40 17.13 -24.56
C ALA A 146 9.43 18.31 -24.83
N PHE A 147 8.13 18.11 -24.60
CA PHE A 147 7.12 19.16 -24.74
C PHE A 147 7.34 20.30 -23.73
N LEU A 148 7.57 19.98 -22.45
CA LEU A 148 7.85 20.99 -21.42
C LEU A 148 9.15 21.75 -21.72
N ALA A 149 10.19 21.07 -22.21
CA ALA A 149 11.42 21.72 -22.64
C ALA A 149 11.20 22.67 -23.83
N ALA A 150 10.40 22.25 -24.82
CA ALA A 150 10.02 23.10 -25.95
C ALA A 150 9.18 24.31 -25.52
N LEU A 151 8.25 24.12 -24.58
CA LEU A 151 7.46 25.19 -24.00
C LEU A 151 8.34 26.22 -23.28
N ASN A 152 9.27 25.76 -22.44
CA ASN A 152 10.22 26.63 -21.75
C ASN A 152 11.09 27.43 -22.73
N LEU A 153 11.57 26.78 -23.81
CA LEU A 153 12.30 27.45 -24.87
C LEU A 153 11.48 28.53 -25.57
N LEU A 154 10.21 28.24 -25.88
CA LEU A 154 9.30 29.22 -26.47
C LEU A 154 9.04 30.40 -25.53
N GLN A 155 8.78 30.14 -24.25
CA GLN A 155 8.59 31.18 -23.22
C GLN A 155 9.80 32.08 -23.10
N PHE A 156 11.01 31.50 -23.11
CA PHE A 156 12.26 32.26 -23.11
C PHE A 156 12.42 33.14 -24.35
N ILE A 157 12.12 32.62 -25.54
CA ILE A 157 12.23 33.37 -26.81
C ILE A 157 11.29 34.58 -26.84
N ILE A 158 10.10 34.47 -26.24
CA ILE A 158 9.07 35.53 -26.23
C ILE A 158 9.13 36.43 -25.00
N GLY A 159 10.09 36.23 -24.09
CA GLY A 159 10.29 37.04 -22.90
C GLY A 159 9.20 36.86 -21.83
N LEU A 160 8.71 35.63 -21.67
CA LEU A 160 7.75 35.20 -20.63
C LEU A 160 8.37 34.19 -19.65
N ALA A 161 9.69 34.21 -19.49
CA ALA A 161 10.45 33.30 -18.63
C ALA A 161 11.47 34.05 -17.79
#